data_AF-A0A6G2V494-F1
#
_entry.id   AF-A0A6G2V494-F1
#
_cell.length_a   1.000
_cell.length_b   1.000
_cell.length_c   1.000
_cell.angle_alpha   90.00
_cell.angle_beta   90.00
_cell.angle_gamma   90.00
#
_symmetry.space_group_name_H-M   'P 1'
#
loop_
_entity.id
_entity.type
_entity.pdbx_description
1 polymer ?
#
loop_
_entity_poly.entity_id
_entity_poly.type
_entity_poly.pdbx_seq_one_letter_code
_entity_poly.pdbx_strand_id
1 'polypeptide(L)'
;FVDATLRLQPHGGRFLEMGKADVRDPEQVAQEHPGVAYRAFDLMEAGPERIQEMLGELRSLFEAGALHPLPVRSWDVRYARDAFRFLGQARHVGKVALSLPRELDPQGTVLITGATGTLGTLLAHHLVTHHDVRHLLLTSRRGDQAPGADTLRAELE
;
A
#
# COMPACT_ATOMS: atom_id res chain seq x y z
N PHE A 1 16.39 -24.82 -8.21
CA PHE A 1 15.78 -24.14 -9.38
C PHE A 1 16.82 -23.43 -10.23
N VAL A 2 17.85 -22.83 -9.62
CA VAL A 2 18.94 -22.12 -10.32
C VAL A 2 19.53 -22.92 -11.49
N ASP A 3 19.91 -24.19 -11.29
CA ASP A 3 20.52 -25.03 -12.34
C ASP A 3 19.59 -25.30 -13.53
N ALA A 4 18.27 -25.34 -13.31
CA ALA A 4 17.30 -25.48 -14.39
C ALA A 4 17.18 -24.16 -15.18
N THR A 5 17.20 -23.02 -14.49
CA THR A 5 17.11 -21.70 -15.12
C THR A 5 18.38 -21.33 -15.89
N LEU A 6 19.58 -21.66 -15.38
CA LEU A 6 20.85 -21.43 -16.09
C LEU A 6 20.91 -22.17 -17.44
N ARG A 7 20.32 -23.37 -17.52
CA ARG A 7 20.21 -24.12 -18.78
C ARG A 7 19.30 -23.46 -19.83
N LEU A 8 18.48 -22.48 -19.45
CA LEU A 8 17.69 -21.67 -20.40
C LEU A 8 18.51 -20.59 -21.10
N GLN A 9 19.80 -20.42 -20.75
CA GLN A 9 20.72 -19.46 -21.39
C GLN A 9 21.85 -20.16 -22.18
N PRO A 10 21.54 -21.06 -23.15
CA PRO A 10 22.55 -21.82 -23.88
C PRO A 10 23.45 -20.97 -24.78
N HIS A 11 23.06 -19.72 -25.04
CA HIS A 11 23.81 -18.76 -25.86
C HIS A 11 24.46 -17.65 -25.02
N GLY A 12 24.60 -17.88 -23.71
CA GLY A 12 25.06 -16.88 -22.75
C GLY A 12 24.00 -15.86 -22.38
N GLY A 13 24.39 -14.86 -21.57
CA GLY A 13 23.49 -13.81 -21.10
C GLY A 13 23.86 -13.26 -19.74
N ARG A 14 22.91 -12.59 -19.09
CA ARG A 14 23.04 -12.14 -17.70
C ARG A 14 22.05 -12.91 -16.84
N PHE A 15 22.54 -13.44 -15.73
CA PHE A 15 21.73 -14.11 -14.73
C PHE A 15 21.72 -13.27 -13.46
N LEU A 16 20.55 -12.79 -13.04
CA LEU A 16 20.40 -11.96 -11.86
C LEU A 16 19.68 -12.75 -10.76
N GLU A 17 20.37 -12.99 -9.64
CA GLU A 17 19.85 -13.75 -8.51
C GLU A 17 19.46 -12.79 -7.38
N MET A 18 18.21 -12.88 -6.93
CA MET A 18 17.71 -12.13 -5.76
C MET A 18 17.57 -13.03 -4.52
N GLY A 19 17.63 -14.35 -4.68
CA GLY A 19 17.59 -15.30 -3.58
C GLY A 19 18.86 -15.23 -2.73
N LYS A 20 18.69 -15.29 -1.41
CA LYS A 20 19.82 -15.28 -0.46
C LYS A 20 20.26 -16.66 0.04
N ALA A 21 19.44 -17.69 -0.21
CA ALA A 21 19.67 -19.02 0.36
C ALA A 21 20.63 -19.90 -0.45
N ASP A 22 20.74 -19.66 -1.77
CA ASP A 22 21.41 -20.56 -2.71
C ASP A 22 22.33 -19.78 -3.68
N VAL A 23 23.02 -18.75 -3.16
CA VAL A 23 23.92 -17.90 -3.94
C VAL A 23 25.10 -18.73 -4.46
N ARG A 24 25.41 -18.59 -5.76
CA ARG A 24 26.54 -19.26 -6.42
C ARG A 24 27.75 -18.34 -6.55
N ASP A 25 28.91 -18.97 -6.70
CA ASP A 25 30.13 -18.28 -7.09
C ASP A 25 30.07 -17.88 -8.58
N PRO A 26 30.28 -16.61 -8.96
CA PRO A 26 30.21 -16.16 -10.34
C PRO A 26 31.23 -16.84 -11.28
N GLU A 27 32.44 -17.15 -10.81
CA GLU A 27 33.48 -17.77 -11.62
C GLU A 27 33.11 -19.23 -11.92
N GLN A 28 32.61 -19.94 -10.92
CA GLN A 28 32.10 -21.30 -11.10
C GLN A 28 30.94 -21.34 -12.11
N VAL A 29 29.98 -20.41 -12.00
CA VAL A 29 28.87 -20.34 -12.97
C VAL A 29 29.38 -20.06 -14.39
N ALA A 30 30.37 -19.17 -14.54
CA ALA A 30 30.95 -18.88 -15.85
C ALA A 30 31.70 -20.08 -16.46
N GLN A 31 32.30 -20.93 -15.63
CA GLN A 31 32.95 -22.17 -16.08
C GLN A 31 31.93 -23.23 -16.52
N GLU A 32 30.88 -23.44 -15.72
CA GLU A 32 29.85 -24.44 -16.00
C GLU A 32 28.88 -24.01 -17.10
N HIS A 33 28.68 -22.69 -17.25
CA HIS A 33 27.80 -22.07 -18.24
C HIS A 33 28.55 -20.98 -19.03
N PRO A 34 29.37 -21.36 -20.03
CA PRO A 34 30.16 -20.43 -20.81
C PRO A 34 29.30 -19.31 -21.42
N GLY A 35 29.73 -18.06 -21.22
CA GLY A 35 29.04 -16.87 -21.73
C GLY A 35 27.93 -16.32 -20.82
N VAL A 36 27.64 -16.93 -19.68
CA VAL A 36 26.70 -16.41 -18.68
C VAL A 36 27.43 -15.55 -17.65
N ALA A 37 27.03 -14.28 -17.53
CA ALA A 37 27.45 -13.39 -16.45
C ALA A 37 26.46 -13.48 -15.29
N TYR A 38 26.89 -14.10 -14.19
CA TYR A 38 26.07 -14.25 -12.99
C TYR A 38 26.30 -13.10 -11.99
N ARG A 39 25.21 -12.57 -11.43
CA ARG A 39 25.26 -11.59 -10.34
C ARG A 39 24.12 -11.85 -9.35
N ALA A 40 24.48 -12.22 -8.12
CA ALA A 40 23.60 -12.05 -6.98
C ALA A 40 23.61 -10.58 -6.54
N PHE A 41 22.45 -10.01 -6.23
CA PHE A 41 22.37 -8.63 -5.78
C PHE A 41 21.27 -8.41 -4.74
N ASP A 42 21.52 -7.50 -3.81
CA ASP A 42 20.50 -6.83 -3.01
C ASP A 42 20.27 -5.41 -3.56
N LEU A 43 19.02 -4.98 -3.65
CA LEU A 43 18.68 -3.65 -4.18
C LEU A 43 19.35 -2.52 -3.38
N MET A 44 19.57 -2.74 -2.07
CA MET A 44 20.19 -1.76 -1.20
C MET A 44 21.65 -1.46 -1.56
N GLU A 45 22.34 -2.35 -2.29
CA GLU A 45 23.70 -2.13 -2.79
C GLU A 45 23.80 -0.96 -3.78
N ALA A 46 22.69 -0.56 -4.39
CA ALA A 46 22.67 0.56 -5.34
C ALA A 46 22.98 1.91 -4.68
N GLY A 47 22.77 2.04 -3.37
CA GLY A 47 22.93 3.29 -2.63
C GLY A 47 21.75 4.27 -2.83
N PRO A 48 21.60 5.25 -1.92
CA PRO A 48 20.44 6.13 -1.89
C PRO A 48 20.32 7.02 -3.13
N GLU A 49 21.44 7.51 -3.68
CA GLU A 49 21.45 8.37 -4.86
C GLU A 49 20.87 7.64 -6.07
N ARG A 50 21.33 6.41 -6.33
CA ARG A 50 20.83 5.61 -7.45
C ARG A 50 19.39 5.17 -7.23
N ILE A 51 18.99 4.85 -6.00
CA ILE A 51 17.59 4.54 -5.67
C ILE A 51 16.67 5.73 -5.97
N GLN A 52 17.11 6.96 -5.65
CA GLN A 52 16.35 8.17 -5.97
C GLN A 52 16.16 8.34 -7.49
N GLU A 53 17.21 8.12 -8.28
CA GLU A 53 17.12 8.14 -9.75
C GLU A 53 16.11 7.11 -10.27
N MET A 54 16.20 5.87 -9.79
CA MET A 54 15.27 4.79 -10.13
C MET A 54 13.82 5.15 -9.76
N LEU A 55 13.58 5.75 -8.60
CA LEU A 55 12.25 6.22 -8.21
C LEU A 55 11.71 7.32 -9.14
N GLY A 56 12.58 8.20 -9.64
CA GLY A 56 12.23 9.22 -10.63
C GLY A 56 11.83 8.61 -11.98
N GLU A 57 12.58 7.61 -12.46
CA GLU A 57 12.24 6.84 -13.67
C GLU A 57 10.91 6.10 -13.49
N LEU A 58 10.72 5.40 -12.37
CA LEU A 58 9.47 4.69 -12.06
C LEU A 58 8.27 5.63 -12.04
N ARG A 59 8.39 6.81 -11.42
CA ARG A 59 7.33 7.83 -11.42
C ARG A 59 6.91 8.18 -12.85
N SER A 60 7.87 8.47 -13.71
CA SER A 60 7.62 8.83 -15.12
C SER A 60 6.89 7.71 -15.87
N LEU A 61 7.23 6.44 -15.60
CA LEU A 61 6.57 5.28 -16.20
C LEU A 61 5.14 5.07 -15.67
N PHE A 62 4.87 5.34 -14.40
CA PHE A 62 3.51 5.33 -13.85
C PHE A 62 2.64 6.45 -14.43
N GLU A 63 3.19 7.67 -14.52
CA GLU A 63 2.50 8.82 -15.11
C GLU A 63 2.17 8.59 -16.59
N ALA A 64 3.06 7.96 -17.34
CA ALA A 64 2.84 7.57 -18.73
C ALA A 64 1.90 6.35 -18.89
N GLY A 65 1.48 5.70 -17.79
CA GLY A 65 0.65 4.49 -17.83
C GLY A 65 1.36 3.24 -18.35
N ALA A 66 2.70 3.26 -18.49
CA ALA A 66 3.48 2.08 -18.85
C ALA A 66 3.55 1.07 -17.69
N LEU A 67 3.41 1.55 -16.45
CA LEU A 67 3.31 0.73 -15.25
C LEU A 67 1.97 0.96 -14.55
N HIS A 68 1.46 -0.12 -13.93
CA HIS A 68 0.25 -0.08 -13.11
C HIS A 68 0.54 -0.71 -11.75
N PRO A 69 -0.06 -0.19 -10.66
CA PRO A 69 0.09 -0.80 -9.35
C PRO A 69 -0.38 -2.26 -9.37
N LEU A 70 0.36 -3.12 -8.67
CA LEU A 70 -0.08 -4.50 -8.45
C LEU A 70 -1.37 -4.51 -7.60
N PRO A 71 -2.25 -5.52 -7.74
CA PRO A 71 -3.34 -5.72 -6.79
C PRO A 71 -2.82 -5.73 -5.35
N VAL A 72 -3.40 -4.90 -4.48
CA VAL A 72 -2.99 -4.80 -3.08
C VAL A 72 -4.03 -5.47 -2.19
N ARG A 73 -3.57 -6.31 -1.28
CA ARG A 73 -4.39 -6.80 -0.16
C ARG A 73 -3.85 -6.21 1.14
N SER A 74 -4.66 -5.38 1.77
CA SER A 74 -4.30 -4.67 2.99
C SER A 74 -4.90 -5.32 4.23
N TRP A 75 -4.14 -5.32 5.32
CA TRP A 75 -4.64 -5.57 6.67
C TRP A 75 -4.34 -4.38 7.55
N ASP A 76 -5.23 -4.07 8.49
CA ASP A 76 -4.85 -3.18 9.59
C ASP A 76 -3.67 -3.81 10.36
N VAL A 77 -2.70 -2.98 10.75
CA VAL A 77 -1.47 -3.41 11.44
C VAL A 77 -1.74 -4.25 12.70
N ARG A 78 -2.89 -4.04 13.36
CA ARG A 78 -3.33 -4.83 14.53
C ARG A 78 -3.55 -6.31 14.18
N TYR A 79 -3.73 -6.64 12.91
CA TYR A 79 -3.86 -7.99 12.36
C TYR A 79 -2.61 -8.46 11.59
N ALA A 80 -1.44 -7.84 11.82
CA ALA A 80 -0.22 -8.18 11.09
C ALA A 80 0.12 -9.68 11.14
N ARG A 81 -0.16 -10.38 12.25
CA ARG A 81 0.06 -11.83 12.35
C ARG A 81 -0.69 -12.61 11.27
N ASP A 82 -1.93 -12.24 10.98
CA ASP A 82 -2.72 -12.88 9.93
C ASP A 82 -2.18 -12.56 8.54
N ALA A 83 -1.73 -11.32 8.32
CA ALA A 83 -1.08 -10.93 7.08
C ALA A 83 0.21 -11.74 6.82
N PHE A 84 1.07 -11.90 7.83
CA PHE A 84 2.30 -12.69 7.72
C PHE A 84 2.01 -14.18 7.51
N ARG A 85 1.00 -14.73 8.19
CA ARG A 85 0.56 -16.12 7.95
C ARG A 85 0.06 -16.30 6.52
N PHE A 86 -0.72 -15.35 6.00
CA PHE A 86 -1.20 -15.37 4.62
C PHE A 86 -0.06 -15.27 3.60
N LEU A 87 0.93 -14.41 3.86
CA LEU A 87 2.13 -14.25 3.06
C LEU A 87 2.97 -15.54 3.04
N GLY A 88 3.25 -16.12 4.20
CA GLY A 88 4.05 -17.35 4.34
C GLY A 88 3.40 -18.59 3.70
N GLN A 89 2.08 -18.59 3.52
CA GLN A 89 1.36 -19.63 2.77
C GLN A 89 1.40 -19.41 1.24
N ALA A 90 2.03 -18.34 0.75
CA ALA A 90 2.10 -17.99 -0.67
C ALA A 90 0.73 -17.90 -1.37
N ARG A 91 -0.34 -17.57 -0.64
CA ARG A 91 -1.72 -17.49 -1.16
C ARG A 91 -2.07 -16.15 -1.83
N HIS A 92 -1.09 -15.27 -1.99
CA HIS A 92 -1.29 -13.89 -2.42
C HIS A 92 -1.00 -13.73 -3.91
N VAL A 93 -1.76 -12.83 -4.54
CA VAL A 93 -1.45 -12.27 -5.86
C VAL A 93 -1.18 -10.78 -5.65
N GLY A 94 -0.12 -10.27 -6.26
CA GLY A 94 0.27 -8.87 -6.12
C GLY A 94 0.99 -8.58 -4.79
N LYS A 95 0.56 -7.55 -4.07
CA LYS A 95 1.25 -7.04 -2.88
C LYS A 95 0.40 -7.19 -1.62
N VAL A 96 1.01 -7.71 -0.55
CA VAL A 96 0.46 -7.64 0.80
C VAL A 96 0.95 -6.35 1.45
N ALA A 97 0.03 -5.56 2.03
CA ALA A 97 0.33 -4.31 2.72
C ALA A 97 -0.29 -4.28 4.11
N LEU A 98 0.30 -3.48 5.01
CA LEU A 98 -0.27 -3.16 6.30
C LEU A 98 -0.69 -1.70 6.32
N SER A 99 -1.92 -1.42 6.77
CA SER A 99 -2.42 -0.07 6.99
C SER A 99 -2.36 0.28 8.48
N LEU A 100 -1.92 1.49 8.78
CA LEU A 100 -2.01 2.04 10.13
C LEU A 100 -3.43 2.58 10.38
N PRO A 101 -3.97 2.48 11.61
CA PRO A 101 -5.18 3.18 11.98
C PRO A 101 -5.02 4.68 11.69
N ARG A 102 -5.98 5.27 10.99
CA ARG A 102 -6.00 6.72 10.76
C ARG A 102 -6.85 7.36 11.85
N GLU A 103 -6.23 8.27 12.59
CA GLU A 103 -6.97 9.19 13.44
C GLU A 103 -7.73 10.20 12.58
N LEU A 104 -8.82 10.73 13.13
CA LEU A 104 -9.54 11.84 12.50
C LEU A 104 -8.64 13.08 12.56
N ASP A 105 -8.50 13.76 11.42
CA ASP A 105 -7.82 15.04 11.37
C ASP A 105 -8.72 16.09 12.05
N PRO A 106 -8.30 16.70 13.18
CA PRO A 106 -9.12 17.69 13.88
C PRO A 106 -9.39 18.95 13.04
N GLN A 107 -8.53 19.23 12.05
CA GLN A 107 -8.70 20.34 11.09
C GLN A 107 -9.44 19.89 9.82
N GLY A 108 -9.70 18.59 9.66
CA GLY A 108 -10.44 18.03 8.54
C GLY A 108 -11.95 18.21 8.70
N THR A 109 -12.67 18.17 7.57
CA THR A 109 -14.14 18.15 7.56
C THR A 109 -14.66 16.71 7.52
N VAL A 110 -15.58 16.37 8.44
CA VAL A 110 -16.29 15.08 8.41
C VAL A 110 -17.67 15.26 7.78
N LEU A 111 -17.93 14.50 6.71
CA LEU A 111 -19.23 14.43 6.05
C LEU A 111 -20.09 13.33 6.70
N ILE A 112 -21.27 13.71 7.19
CA ILE A 112 -22.29 12.77 7.68
C ILE A 112 -23.47 12.77 6.73
N THR A 113 -23.76 11.60 6.14
CA THR A 113 -24.93 11.38 5.27
C THR A 113 -26.09 10.80 6.05
N GLY A 114 -27.30 11.34 5.84
CA GLY A 114 -28.45 11.00 6.69
C GLY A 114 -28.31 11.59 8.10
N ALA A 115 -27.61 12.72 8.22
CA ALA A 115 -27.23 13.35 9.48
C ALA A 115 -28.42 13.68 10.39
N THR A 116 -29.58 13.96 9.80
CA THR A 116 -30.80 14.34 10.53
C THR A 116 -31.62 13.12 10.98
N GLY A 117 -31.14 11.91 10.76
CA GLY A 117 -31.70 10.69 11.35
C GLY A 117 -31.10 10.41 12.73
N THR A 118 -31.77 9.59 13.54
CA THR A 118 -31.37 9.33 14.95
C THR A 118 -29.89 8.98 15.12
N LEU A 119 -29.35 8.05 14.33
CA LEU A 119 -27.92 7.68 14.42
C LEU A 119 -26.99 8.78 13.90
N GLY A 120 -27.42 9.52 12.88
CA GLY A 120 -26.65 10.63 12.31
C GLY A 120 -26.45 11.75 13.33
N THR A 121 -27.51 12.10 14.05
CA THR A 121 -27.49 13.08 15.15
C THR A 121 -26.56 12.62 16.27
N LEU A 122 -26.74 11.39 16.77
CA LEU A 122 -25.89 10.84 17.84
C LEU A 122 -24.42 10.79 17.43
N LEU A 123 -24.13 10.41 16.18
CA LEU A 123 -22.77 10.39 15.66
C LEU A 123 -22.19 11.80 15.55
N ALA A 124 -22.96 12.79 15.10
CA ALA A 124 -22.51 14.17 15.01
C ALA A 124 -22.07 14.71 16.38
N HIS A 125 -22.89 14.52 17.42
CA HIS A 125 -22.49 14.89 18.79
C HIS A 125 -21.26 14.12 19.24
N HIS A 126 -21.21 12.80 19.04
CA HIS A 126 -20.09 11.99 19.49
C HIS A 126 -18.77 12.43 18.84
N LEU A 127 -18.79 12.81 17.56
CA LEU A 127 -17.62 13.31 16.86
C LEU A 127 -17.14 14.66 17.41
N VAL A 128 -18.05 15.57 17.75
CA VAL A 128 -17.69 16.87 18.35
C VAL A 128 -17.17 16.69 19.78
N THR A 129 -17.85 15.88 20.59
CA THR A 129 -17.58 15.79 22.04
C THR A 129 -16.44 14.85 22.40
N HIS A 130 -16.23 13.76 21.65
CA HIS A 130 -15.23 12.74 21.98
C HIS A 130 -14.07 12.66 20.98
N HIS A 131 -14.23 13.22 19.78
CA HIS A 131 -13.21 13.19 18.75
C HIS A 131 -12.74 14.59 18.31
N ASP A 132 -13.16 15.65 19.02
CA ASP A 132 -12.76 17.05 18.79
C ASP A 132 -12.96 17.54 17.34
N VAL A 133 -13.89 16.94 16.60
CA VAL A 133 -14.17 17.35 15.22
C VAL A 133 -14.80 18.74 15.23
N ARG A 134 -14.19 19.68 14.50
CA ARG A 134 -14.65 21.09 14.43
C ARG A 134 -15.36 21.45 13.13
N HIS A 135 -15.21 20.62 12.10
CA HIS A 135 -15.81 20.88 10.80
C HIS A 135 -16.71 19.70 10.42
N LEU A 136 -18.02 19.91 10.49
CA LEU A 136 -19.03 18.94 10.09
C LEU A 136 -19.77 19.42 8.85
N LEU A 137 -19.92 18.54 7.86
CA LEU A 137 -20.84 18.70 6.76
C LEU A 137 -22.00 17.72 6.94
N LEU A 138 -23.15 18.23 7.35
CA LEU A 138 -24.36 17.43 7.60
C LEU A 138 -25.24 17.41 6.36
N THR A 139 -25.52 16.21 5.83
CA THR A 139 -26.34 16.06 4.63
C THR A 139 -27.53 15.15 4.88
N SER A 140 -28.68 15.52 4.31
CA SER A 140 -29.91 14.72 4.31
C SER A 140 -30.74 15.06 3.08
N ARG A 141 -31.70 14.20 2.70
CA ARG A 141 -32.57 14.44 1.53
C ARG A 141 -33.40 15.72 1.63
N ARG A 142 -33.79 16.11 2.85
CA ARG A 142 -34.57 17.33 3.10
C ARG A 142 -33.69 18.51 3.52
N GLY A 143 -32.39 18.29 3.71
CA GLY A 143 -31.46 19.32 4.15
C GLY A 143 -31.86 19.94 5.49
N ASP A 144 -31.80 21.27 5.53
CA ASP A 144 -32.28 22.12 6.63
C ASP A 144 -33.79 22.01 6.87
N GLN A 145 -34.58 21.59 5.86
CA GLN A 145 -36.02 21.34 6.00
C GLN A 145 -36.34 20.01 6.70
N ALA A 146 -35.34 19.23 7.12
CA ALA A 146 -35.59 18.02 7.88
C ALA A 146 -36.04 18.37 9.31
N PRO A 147 -37.04 17.69 9.88
CA PRO A 147 -37.41 17.87 11.27
C PRO A 147 -36.20 17.72 12.20
N GLY A 148 -35.96 18.70 13.06
CA GLY A 148 -34.83 18.72 14.00
C GLY A 148 -33.48 19.15 13.42
N ALA A 149 -33.39 19.51 12.13
CA ALA A 149 -32.14 19.97 11.53
C ALA A 149 -31.64 21.30 12.14
N ASP A 150 -32.54 22.25 12.40
CA ASP A 150 -32.18 23.53 13.04
C ASP A 150 -31.69 23.33 14.47
N THR A 151 -32.35 22.45 15.23
CA THR A 151 -31.94 22.08 16.58
C THR A 151 -30.55 21.43 16.56
N LEU A 152 -30.34 20.45 15.68
CA LEU A 152 -29.05 19.78 15.54
C LEU A 152 -27.94 20.77 15.17
N ARG A 153 -28.21 21.73 14.27
CA ARG A 153 -27.23 22.77 13.93
C ARG A 153 -26.88 23.60 15.15
N ALA A 154 -27.88 24.11 15.87
CA ALA A 154 -27.67 24.98 17.03
C ALA A 154 -26.94 24.28 18.17
N GLU A 155 -27.10 22.95 18.34
CA GLU A 155 -26.40 22.18 19.36
C GLU A 155 -24.93 21.85 18.99
N LEU A 156 -24.54 22.02 17.73
CA LEU A 156 -23.20 21.70 17.22
C LEU A 156 -22.34 22.95 16.95
N GLU A 157 -22.92 24.15 17.05
CA GLU A 157 -22.21 25.45 17.00
C GLU A 157 -21.57 25.80 18.36
#